data_AF-A0A7N2KRN5-F1
#
_entry.id   AF-A0A7N2KRN5-F1
#
_cell.length_a   1.000
_cell.length_b   1.000
_cell.length_c   1.000
_cell.angle_alpha   90.00
_cell.angle_beta   90.00
_cell.angle_gamma   90.00
#
_symmetry.space_group_name_H-M   'P 1'
#
loop_
_entity.id
_entity.type
_entity.pdbx_description
1 polymer ?
#
loop_
_entity_poly.entity_id
_entity_poly.type
_entity_poly.pdbx_seq_one_letter_code
_entity_poly.pdbx_strand_id
1 'polypeptide(L)'
;MLSSFGAALFTMVAWCLWQRRNRVRMDQSSWDLSQVMSGARELLQVFLVVHDSPSKPRLHYQPVRWCPPFMGEIAVALPAFYALPVQ
;
A
#
# COMPACT_ATOMS: atom_id res chain seq x y z
N MET A 1 7.60 17.76 19.22
CA MET A 1 6.95 16.46 18.89
C MET A 1 6.04 16.69 17.70
N LEU A 2 6.14 15.90 16.62
CA LEU A 2 5.08 15.91 15.61
C LEU A 2 3.80 15.36 16.26
N SER A 3 2.65 15.99 16.00
CA SER A 3 1.36 15.41 16.37
C SER A 3 1.17 14.05 15.70
N SER A 4 0.29 13.20 16.24
CA SER A 4 -0.05 11.91 15.64
C SER A 4 -0.44 12.04 14.16
N PHE A 5 -1.23 13.07 13.83
CA PHE A 5 -1.58 13.41 12.45
C PHE A 5 -0.36 13.82 11.62
N GLY A 6 0.54 14.64 12.17
CA GLY A 6 1.78 15.04 11.49
C GLY A 6 2.70 13.86 11.17
N ALA A 7 2.84 12.92 12.11
CA ALA A 7 3.60 11.69 11.89
C ALA A 7 2.94 10.79 10.82
N ALA A 8 1.61 10.66 10.85
CA ALA A 8 0.86 9.90 9.86
C ALA A 8 1.00 10.51 8.45
N LEU A 9 0.89 11.84 8.33
CA LEU A 9 1.06 12.54 7.06
C LEU A 9 2.49 12.41 6.53
N PHE A 10 3.50 12.57 7.39
CA PHE A 10 4.90 12.35 7.00
C PHE A 10 5.11 10.93 6.45
N THR A 11 4.55 9.93 7.14
CA THR A 11 4.64 8.52 6.73
C THR A 11 3.96 8.29 5.38
N MET A 12 2.77 8.86 5.15
CA MET A 12 2.07 8.77 3.88
C MET A 12 2.83 9.47 2.75
N VAL A 13 3.45 10.62 3.01
CA VAL A 13 4.31 11.31 2.03
C VAL A 13 5.52 10.45 1.68
N ALA A 14 6.20 9.87 2.66
CA ALA A 14 7.34 8.98 2.44
C ALA A 14 6.93 7.75 1.62
N TRP A 15 5.78 7.16 1.91
CA TRP A 15 5.20 6.05 1.14
C TRP A 15 4.93 6.44 -0.32
N CYS A 16 4.26 7.57 -0.57
CA CYS A 16 3.98 8.06 -1.92
C CYS A 16 5.26 8.31 -2.72
N LEU A 17 6.31 8.88 -2.10
CA LEU A 17 7.60 9.08 -2.74
C LEU A 17 8.27 7.76 -3.13
N TRP A 18 8.24 6.77 -2.22
CA TRP A 18 8.76 5.44 -2.50
C TRP A 18 8.02 4.76 -3.64
N GLN A 19 6.68 4.80 -3.63
CA GLN A 19 5.84 4.22 -4.67
C GLN A 19 6.08 4.89 -6.03
N ARG A 20 6.17 6.22 -6.06
CA ARG A 20 6.51 6.96 -7.28
C ARG A 20 7.86 6.53 -7.84
N ARG A 21 8.90 6.47 -7.00
CA ARG A 21 10.23 6.00 -7.42
C ARG A 21 10.17 4.60 -8.02
N ASN A 22 9.42 3.68 -7.42
CA ASN A 22 9.27 2.33 -7.94
C ASN A 22 8.53 2.30 -9.27
N ARG A 23 7.47 3.10 -9.44
CA ARG A 23 6.74 3.19 -10.71
C ARG A 23 7.64 3.70 -11.83
N VAL A 24 8.41 4.76 -11.58
CA VAL A 24 9.39 5.28 -12.55
C VAL A 24 10.42 4.21 -12.92
N ARG A 25 10.91 3.43 -11.95
CA ARG A 25 11.85 2.33 -12.21
C ARG A 25 11.25 1.18 -13.02
N MET A 26 9.93 0.98 -12.94
CA MET A 26 9.20 -0.06 -13.65
C MET A 26 8.56 0.45 -14.95
N ASP A 27 8.95 1.64 -15.42
CA ASP A 27 8.38 2.31 -16.60
C ASP A 27 6.85 2.47 -16.55
N GLN A 28 6.32 2.63 -15.34
CA GLN A 28 4.90 2.86 -15.10
C GLN A 28 4.59 4.35 -14.99
N SER A 29 3.40 4.71 -15.47
CA SER A 29 2.78 6.01 -15.19
C SER A 29 2.77 6.31 -13.69
N SER A 30 3.30 7.46 -13.31
CA SER A 30 3.41 7.90 -11.92
C SER A 30 2.92 9.34 -11.77
N TRP A 31 2.46 9.68 -10.57
CA TRP A 31 2.04 11.05 -10.27
C TRP A 31 3.20 12.02 -10.36
N ASP A 32 2.88 13.26 -10.73
CA ASP A 32 3.87 14.34 -10.66
C ASP A 32 4.30 14.58 -9.20
N LEU A 33 5.54 15.03 -9.01
CA LEU A 33 6.09 15.29 -7.69
C LEU A 33 5.27 16.37 -6.95
N SER A 34 4.73 17.34 -7.69
CA SER A 34 3.85 18.40 -7.15
C SER A 34 2.57 17.84 -6.51
N GLN A 35 2.10 16.68 -6.96
CA GLN A 35 0.86 16.05 -6.51
C GLN A 35 1.06 15.08 -5.33
N VAL A 36 2.31 14.81 -4.93
CA VAL A 36 2.61 13.85 -3.86
C VAL A 36 1.99 14.28 -2.53
N MET A 37 2.03 15.58 -2.22
CA MET A 37 1.48 16.11 -0.97
C MET A 37 -0.05 15.99 -0.93
N SER A 38 -0.73 16.40 -2.01
CA SER A 38 -2.19 16.29 -2.12
C SER A 38 -2.63 14.82 -2.08
N GLY A 39 -1.98 13.94 -2.84
CA GLY A 39 -2.27 12.51 -2.83
C GLY A 39 -2.03 11.84 -1.47
N ALA A 40 -0.98 12.25 -0.74
CA ALA A 40 -0.74 11.75 0.61
C ALA A 40 -1.84 12.17 1.60
N ARG A 41 -2.39 13.39 1.48
CA ARG A 41 -3.52 13.83 2.31
C ARG A 41 -4.79 13.06 2.00
N GLU A 42 -5.12 12.89 0.72
CA GLU A 42 -6.28 12.11 0.30
C GLU A 42 -6.19 10.66 0.78
N LEU A 43 -5.04 10.01 0.58
CA LEU A 43 -4.80 8.65 1.06
C LEU A 43 -4.92 8.54 2.58
N LEU A 44 -4.39 9.53 3.33
CA LEU A 44 -4.53 9.55 4.77
C LEU A 44 -5.99 9.71 5.19
N GLN A 45 -6.77 10.56 4.53
CA GLN A 45 -8.19 10.70 4.79
C GLN A 45 -8.94 9.40 4.53
N VAL A 46 -8.70 8.75 3.39
CA VAL A 46 -9.30 7.44 3.06
C VAL A 46 -8.92 6.40 4.11
N PHE A 47 -7.65 6.35 4.52
CA PHE A 47 -7.19 5.45 5.57
C PHE A 47 -7.93 5.66 6.89
N LEU A 48 -8.05 6.93 7.33
CA LEU A 48 -8.75 7.27 8.55
C LEU A 48 -10.24 6.89 8.47
N VAL A 49 -10.92 7.19 7.37
CA VAL A 49 -12.33 6.84 7.15
C VAL A 49 -12.56 5.32 7.19
N VAL A 50 -11.67 4.55 6.57
CA VAL A 50 -11.76 3.07 6.57
C VAL A 50 -11.53 2.50 7.98
N HIS A 51 -10.63 3.11 8.76
CA HIS A 51 -10.29 2.67 10.11
C HIS A 51 -11.24 3.17 11.21
N ASP A 52 -12.01 4.24 10.96
CA ASP A 52 -13.07 4.72 11.86
C ASP A 52 -14.33 3.84 11.82
N SER A 53 -14.43 2.94 10.83
CA SER A 53 -15.50 1.96 10.73
C SER A 53 -15.40 0.92 11.86
N PRO A 54 -16.53 0.48 12.48
CA PRO A 54 -16.50 -0.52 13.55
C PRO A 54 -15.75 -1.75 13.06
N SER A 55 -14.76 -2.18 13.84
CA SER A 55 -13.74 -3.13 13.43
C SER A 55 -14.36 -4.35 12.74
N LYS A 56 -14.02 -4.56 11.46
CA LYS A 56 -14.25 -5.85 10.81
C LYS A 56 -13.61 -6.94 11.67
N PRO A 57 -14.24 -8.12 11.83
CA PRO A 57 -13.67 -9.19 12.62
C PRO A 57 -12.24 -9.48 12.12
N ARG A 58 -11.29 -9.56 13.05
CA ARG A 58 -9.89 -9.84 12.74
C ARG A 58 -9.81 -11.17 12.01
N LEU A 59 -9.63 -11.13 10.69
CA LEU A 59 -9.29 -12.31 9.91
C LEU A 59 -7.98 -12.87 10.50
N HIS A 60 -8.03 -14.12 10.96
CA HIS A 60 -6.84 -14.83 11.38
C HIS A 60 -6.00 -15.12 10.14
N TYR A 61 -5.07 -14.22 9.83
CA TYR A 61 -4.07 -14.47 8.81
C TYR A 61 -3.14 -15.57 9.32
N GLN A 62 -3.11 -16.70 8.63
CA GLN A 62 -2.04 -17.68 8.78
C GLN A 62 -0.72 -17.00 8.40
N PRO A 63 0.34 -17.08 9.22
CA PRO A 63 1.63 -16.52 8.87
C PRO A 63 2.14 -17.19 7.58
N VAL A 64 2.10 -16.48 6.47
CA VAL A 64 2.71 -16.96 5.23
C VAL A 64 4.21 -16.82 5.40
N ARG A 65 4.90 -17.96 5.51
CA ARG A 65 6.37 -18.01 5.48
C ARG A 65 6.83 -17.64 4.08
N TRP A 66 7.59 -16.56 3.96
CA TRP A 66 8.20 -16.19 2.69
C TRP A 66 9.19 -17.27 2.24
N CYS A 67 9.02 -17.74 1.00
CA CYS A 67 9.98 -18.61 0.32
C CYS A 67 10.45 -17.86 -0.94
N PRO A 68 11.77 -17.81 -1.22
CA PRO A 68 12.25 -17.26 -2.48
C PRO A 68 11.70 -18.09 -3.65
N PRO A 69 11.27 -17.47 -4.76
CA PRO A 69 10.89 -18.22 -5.94
C PRO A 69 12.05 -19.07 -6.43
N PHE A 70 11.76 -20.29 -6.87
CA PHE A 70 12.75 -21.11 -7.56
C PHE A 70 13.10 -20.42 -8.90
N MET A 71 14.38 -20.43 -9.23
CA MET A 71 15.01 -19.65 -10.29
C MET A 71 14.16 -19.61 -11.58
N GLY A 72 13.64 -18.42 -11.93
CA GLY A 72 12.92 -18.17 -13.19
C GLY A 72 11.47 -17.66 -13.05
N GLU A 73 10.87 -17.70 -11.86
CA GLU A 73 9.47 -17.26 -11.65
C GLU A 73 9.35 -15.98 -10.80
N ILE A 74 8.48 -15.06 -11.21
CA ILE A 74 8.17 -13.85 -10.43
C ILE A 74 7.25 -14.26 -9.28
N ALA A 75 7.75 -14.23 -8.04
CA ALA A 75 6.91 -14.40 -6.86
C ALA A 75 6.02 -13.17 -6.66
N VAL A 76 4.77 -13.25 -7.14
CA VAL A 76 3.73 -12.27 -6.79
C VAL A 76 3.09 -12.73 -5.49
N ALA A 77 3.36 -12.02 -4.38
CA ALA A 77 2.60 -12.19 -3.15
C ALA A 77 1.21 -11.57 -3.34
N LEU A 78 0.32 -12.28 -4.03
CA LEU A 78 -1.07 -11.88 -4.12
C LEU A 78 -1.71 -12.08 -2.73
N PRO A 79 -2.35 -11.06 -2.14
CA PRO A 79 -3.32 -11.32 -1.08
C PRO A 79 -4.39 -12.25 -1.68
N ALA A 80 -4.79 -13.26 -0.92
CA ALA A 80 -5.70 -14.35 -1.32
C ALA A 80 -7.16 -13.91 -1.63
N PHE A 81 -7.36 -12.71 -2.17
CA PHE A 81 -8.66 -12.15 -2.54
C PHE A 81 -8.97 -12.23 -4.05
N TYR A 82 -8.00 -12.59 -4.91
CA TYR A 82 -8.22 -12.68 -6.36
C TYR A 82 -8.27 -14.12 -6.91
N ALA A 83 -8.69 -15.09 -6.10
CA ALA A 83 -9.18 -16.36 -6.64
C ALA A 83 -10.65 -16.19 -7.04
N LEU A 84 -10.91 -15.41 -8.11
CA LEU A 84 -12.19 -15.52 -8.80
C LEU A 84 -12.12 -16.77 -9.70
N PRO A 85 -13.13 -17.65 -9.68
CA PRO A 85 -13.17 -18.77 -10.60
C PRO A 85 -13.34 -18.21 -12.02
N VAL A 86 -12.39 -18.55 -12.89
CA VAL A 86 -12.60 -18.45 -14.33
C VAL A 86 -13.59 -19.56 -14.69
N GLN A 87 -14.77 -19.18 -15.20
CA GLN A 87 -15.66 -20.09 -15.92
C GLN A 87 -15.14 -20.31 -17.34
#